data_AF-A0A093C822-F1
#
_entry.id   AF-A0A093C822-F1
#
_cell.length_a   1.000
_cell.length_b   1.000
_cell.length_c   1.000
_cell.angle_alpha   90.00
_cell.angle_beta   90.00
_cell.angle_gamma   90.00
#
_symmetry.space_group_name_H-M   'P 1'
#
loop_
_entity.id
_entity.type
_entity.pdbx_description
1 polymer ?
#
loop_
_entity_poly.entity_id
_entity_poly.type
_entity_poly.pdbx_seq_one_letter_code
_entity_poly.pdbx_strand_id
1 'polypeptide(L)'
;QGQALSSPPHQLDFWRRPSHPGLPADLQVPFLNLQEVKTFLESNNISYSVMIEDVQKLLDEEKKTMNKSRRTERSTSTFDFASYHTIDEIYDWLSVLVADHPNLISKLRIGQSYEKRPLYVLKFSTGGSNRSAIWLDTGIHSREWITQATGVWTANKIAEEYGQDPSVTAILDSMDIFFEIVVNPDGFAFTHSSNRLWRKTRSINAGSPCVGVDPNRNWDAGFGGAGSSSNPCSETYRGPYAHSESEVKSIVDFICGHGSVKSVISIHSYSQMLLYPYGYKTVPAPNHQELNEVAKKAVSDLAAVYGTKYTYGSIADTIYMAGGTTIDWAYDNGVKYSFTFELRDTGRYGFLLPSSQIIPTATETWPALLDIMVHVLEHPY
;
A
#
# COMPACT_ATOMS: atom_id res chain seq x y z
N GLN A 1 16.22 -5.35 29.21
CA GLN A 1 17.18 -4.58 28.40
C GLN A 1 16.54 -4.43 27.04
N GLY A 2 15.85 -3.31 26.82
CA GLY A 2 15.08 -3.05 25.60
C GLY A 2 15.95 -2.35 24.57
N GLN A 3 16.21 -3.03 23.45
CA GLN A 3 16.65 -2.39 22.21
C GLN A 3 15.46 -2.41 21.26
N ALA A 4 14.70 -1.32 21.24
CA ALA A 4 13.76 -1.00 20.19
C ALA A 4 13.78 0.53 20.08
N LEU A 5 14.32 1.01 18.96
CA LEU A 5 14.29 2.36 18.36
C LEU A 5 15.59 2.50 17.56
N SER A 6 15.57 2.03 16.32
CA SER A 6 16.65 2.26 15.34
C SER A 6 16.23 3.29 14.28
N SER A 7 15.49 4.31 14.72
CA SER A 7 15.61 5.65 14.12
C SER A 7 16.71 6.38 14.89
N PRO A 8 17.55 7.23 14.27
CA PRO A 8 18.47 8.06 15.03
C PRO A 8 17.68 8.77 16.14
N PRO A 9 18.17 8.80 17.40
CA PRO A 9 17.40 9.26 18.57
C PRO A 9 16.95 10.74 18.53
N HIS A 10 17.13 11.41 17.39
CA HIS A 10 16.87 12.83 17.14
C HIS A 10 16.02 13.11 15.89
N GLN A 11 15.54 12.08 15.18
CA GLN A 11 14.87 12.28 13.90
C GLN A 11 13.34 12.21 14.04
N LEU A 12 12.68 13.29 13.65
CA LEU A 12 11.23 13.39 13.56
C LEU A 12 10.73 12.54 12.38
N ASP A 13 9.62 11.82 12.56
CA ASP A 13 9.01 10.99 11.50
C ASP A 13 7.65 11.57 11.09
N PHE A 14 7.58 12.08 9.86
CA PHE A 14 6.32 12.55 9.28
C PHE A 14 5.50 11.37 8.78
N TRP A 15 4.37 11.13 9.44
CA TRP A 15 3.37 10.18 9.00
C TRP A 15 2.53 10.76 7.87
N ARG A 16 2.17 12.04 7.99
CA ARG A 16 1.57 12.85 6.93
C ARG A 16 2.33 14.16 6.82
N ARG A 17 2.94 14.43 5.67
CA ARG A 17 3.73 15.65 5.45
C ARG A 17 2.83 16.89 5.32
N PRO A 18 3.31 18.08 5.71
CA PRO A 18 2.65 19.33 5.38
C PRO A 18 2.49 19.48 3.87
N SER A 19 1.30 19.85 3.41
CA SER A 19 0.99 20.02 1.99
C SER A 19 0.43 21.41 1.70
N HIS A 20 -0.85 21.63 1.96
CA HIS A 20 -1.56 22.88 1.71
C HIS A 20 -2.08 23.48 3.02
N PRO A 21 -2.21 24.82 3.11
CA PRO A 21 -2.88 25.46 4.24
C PRO A 21 -4.27 24.84 4.48
N GLY A 22 -4.55 24.43 5.72
CA GLY A 22 -5.81 23.82 6.12
C GLY A 22 -5.85 22.29 6.10
N LEU A 23 -4.86 21.62 5.50
CA LEU A 23 -4.68 20.17 5.64
C LEU A 23 -3.76 19.86 6.84
N PRO A 24 -4.07 18.83 7.65
CA PRO A 24 -3.24 18.47 8.79
C PRO A 24 -1.91 17.83 8.34
N ALA A 25 -0.89 18.00 9.18
CA ALA A 25 0.36 17.26 9.12
C ALA A 25 0.51 16.43 10.40
N ASP A 26 0.92 15.17 10.25
CA ASP A 26 1.04 14.24 11.35
C ASP A 26 2.52 13.91 11.55
N LEU A 27 3.00 14.19 12.76
CA LEU A 27 4.42 14.08 13.12
C LEU A 27 4.57 13.21 14.36
N GLN A 28 5.26 12.10 14.23
CA GLN A 28 5.74 11.34 15.37
C GLN A 28 7.01 12.00 15.90
N VAL A 29 7.00 12.27 17.21
CA VAL A 29 8.08 12.96 17.92
C VAL A 29 8.68 11.99 18.94
N PRO A 30 9.98 11.68 18.87
CA PRO A 30 10.66 10.93 19.92
C PRO A 30 10.54 11.62 21.28
N PHE A 31 10.39 10.84 22.36
CA PHE A 31 10.20 11.38 23.71
C PHE A 31 11.25 12.41 24.11
N LEU A 32 12.52 12.18 23.74
CA LEU A 32 13.65 13.07 24.05
C LEU A 32 13.55 14.45 23.37
N ASN A 33 12.84 14.56 22.23
CA ASN A 33 12.66 15.80 21.49
C ASN A 33 11.30 16.46 21.76
N LEU A 34 10.42 15.85 22.55
CA LEU A 34 9.04 16.31 22.71
C LEU A 34 8.96 17.76 23.20
N GLN A 35 9.76 18.12 24.20
CA GLN A 35 9.73 19.47 24.76
C GLN A 35 10.27 20.51 23.77
N GLU A 36 11.36 20.20 23.07
CA GLU A 36 11.97 21.06 22.07
C GLU A 36 11.00 21.35 20.92
N VAL A 37 10.33 20.32 20.40
CA VAL A 37 9.35 20.45 19.32
C VAL A 37 8.14 21.27 19.77
N LYS A 38 7.59 21.02 20.97
CA LYS A 38 6.47 21.81 21.49
C LYS A 38 6.82 23.29 21.61
N THR A 39 7.99 23.60 22.17
CA THR A 39 8.46 24.98 22.28
C THR A 39 8.68 25.63 20.91
N PHE A 40 9.19 24.88 19.93
CA PHE A 40 9.30 25.37 18.55
C PHE A 40 7.92 25.70 17.95
N LEU A 41 6.94 24.82 18.10
CA LEU A 41 5.58 25.04 17.57
C LEU A 41 4.91 26.25 18.25
N GLU A 42 4.99 26.34 19.57
CA GLU A 42 4.40 27.43 20.36
C GLU A 42 5.05 28.78 20.04
N SER A 43 6.39 28.84 19.96
CA SER A 43 7.11 30.09 19.63
C SER A 43 6.83 30.60 18.21
N ASN A 44 6.42 29.71 17.29
CA ASN A 44 6.06 30.06 15.91
C ASN A 44 4.54 30.16 15.70
N ASN A 45 3.72 30.13 16.77
CA ASN A 45 2.25 30.16 16.71
C ASN A 45 1.64 29.05 15.81
N ILE A 46 2.29 27.89 15.75
CA ILE A 46 1.79 26.73 15.03
C ILE A 46 0.90 25.93 15.97
N SER A 47 -0.41 25.96 15.74
CA SER A 47 -1.37 25.16 16.52
C SER A 47 -1.14 23.66 16.31
N TYR A 48 -1.19 22.89 17.40
CA TYR A 48 -1.07 21.44 17.36
C TYR A 48 -2.00 20.79 18.38
N SER A 49 -2.28 19.50 18.19
CA SER A 49 -2.94 18.64 19.16
C SER A 49 -2.18 17.30 19.25
N VAL A 50 -2.24 16.66 20.41
CA VAL A 50 -1.64 15.33 20.61
C VAL A 50 -2.66 14.29 20.17
N MET A 51 -2.35 13.59 19.08
CA MET A 51 -3.23 12.57 18.49
C MET A 51 -3.05 11.20 19.17
N ILE A 52 -1.80 10.81 19.42
CA ILE A 52 -1.41 9.56 20.10
C ILE A 52 -0.49 9.96 21.25
N GLU A 53 -0.91 9.73 22.48
CA GLU A 53 -0.12 10.09 23.67
C GLU A 53 1.14 9.21 23.82
N ASP A 54 0.99 7.90 23.56
CA ASP A 54 2.05 6.92 23.72
C ASP A 54 1.95 5.85 22.62
N VAL A 55 2.84 5.98 21.64
CA VAL A 55 2.95 5.04 20.51
C VAL A 55 3.28 3.63 21.01
N GLN A 56 4.03 3.48 22.10
CA GLN A 56 4.42 2.17 22.63
C GLN A 56 3.23 1.37 23.14
N LYS A 57 2.19 2.04 23.68
CA LYS A 57 0.96 1.35 24.10
C LYS A 57 0.24 0.69 22.94
N LEU A 58 0.14 1.37 21.80
CA LEU A 58 -0.48 0.81 20.59
C LEU A 58 0.33 -0.37 20.05
N LEU A 59 1.67 -0.28 20.09
CA LEU A 59 2.56 -1.37 19.70
C LEU A 59 2.42 -2.59 20.62
N ASP A 60 2.30 -2.37 21.92
CA ASP A 60 2.13 -3.44 22.90
C ASP A 60 0.77 -4.15 22.72
N GLU A 61 -0.28 -3.39 22.43
CA GLU A 61 -1.61 -3.92 22.09
C GLU A 61 -1.58 -4.75 20.80
N GLU A 62 -0.99 -4.23 19.74
CA GLU A 62 -0.80 -4.93 18.46
C GLU A 62 -0.04 -6.26 18.66
N LYS A 63 1.09 -6.22 19.37
CA LYS A 63 1.88 -7.43 19.65
C LYS A 63 1.11 -8.44 20.49
N LYS A 64 0.28 -7.96 21.43
CA LYS A 64 -0.55 -8.82 22.28
C LYS A 64 -1.65 -9.52 21.45
N THR A 65 -2.31 -8.82 20.53
CA THR A 65 -3.34 -9.43 19.68
C THR A 65 -2.75 -10.43 18.70
N MET A 66 -1.64 -10.09 18.04
CA MET A 66 -0.91 -11.01 17.15
C MET A 66 -0.48 -12.29 17.87
N ASN A 67 0.12 -12.18 19.07
CA ASN A 67 0.54 -13.35 19.84
C ASN A 67 -0.64 -14.23 20.28
N LYS A 68 -1.81 -13.63 20.54
CA LYS A 68 -3.03 -14.37 20.85
C LYS A 68 -3.54 -15.12 19.62
N SER A 69 -3.64 -14.44 18.47
CA SER A 69 -4.11 -15.04 17.22
C SER A 69 -3.23 -16.22 16.80
N ARG A 70 -1.90 -16.06 16.77
CA ARG A 70 -0.96 -17.17 16.45
C ARG A 70 -1.12 -18.40 17.33
N ARG A 71 -1.45 -18.23 18.60
CA ARG A 71 -1.72 -19.37 19.50
C ARG A 71 -3.01 -20.09 19.11
N THR A 72 -4.03 -19.34 18.71
CA THR A 72 -5.30 -19.86 18.22
C THR A 72 -5.12 -20.57 16.89
N GLU A 73 -4.46 -19.97 15.89
CA GLU A 73 -4.23 -20.59 14.58
C GLU A 73 -3.47 -21.92 14.68
N ARG A 74 -2.42 -21.97 15.53
CA ARG A 74 -1.70 -23.22 15.81
C ARG A 74 -2.59 -24.31 16.40
N SER A 75 -3.66 -23.94 17.11
CA SER A 75 -4.59 -24.89 17.71
C SER A 75 -5.72 -25.30 16.77
N THR A 76 -6.18 -24.41 15.89
CA THR A 76 -7.31 -24.66 14.97
C THR A 76 -6.89 -25.07 13.57
N SER A 77 -5.62 -24.87 13.20
CA SER A 77 -5.11 -25.00 11.83
C SER A 77 -5.90 -24.17 10.81
N THR A 78 -6.40 -23.02 11.23
CA THR A 78 -7.18 -22.08 10.40
C THR A 78 -6.50 -20.73 10.40
N PHE A 79 -6.42 -20.09 9.22
CA PHE A 79 -5.87 -18.75 9.06
C PHE A 79 -6.86 -17.69 9.58
N ASP A 80 -6.38 -16.72 10.36
CA ASP A 80 -7.18 -15.68 11.01
C ASP A 80 -7.05 -14.34 10.28
N PHE A 81 -7.94 -14.09 9.32
CA PHE A 81 -8.02 -12.83 8.57
C PHE A 81 -8.26 -11.56 9.42
N ALA A 82 -8.52 -11.69 10.73
CA ALA A 82 -8.67 -10.56 11.66
C ALA A 82 -7.37 -10.23 12.42
N SER A 83 -6.23 -10.80 12.02
CA SER A 83 -4.91 -10.56 12.61
C SER A 83 -3.90 -10.04 11.59
N TYR A 84 -2.82 -9.42 12.10
CA TYR A 84 -1.61 -9.17 11.32
C TYR A 84 -0.70 -10.39 11.37
N HIS A 85 -0.06 -10.70 10.24
CA HIS A 85 0.77 -11.89 10.05
C HIS A 85 2.20 -11.52 9.67
N THR A 86 3.18 -12.39 9.97
CA THR A 86 4.53 -12.24 9.40
C THR A 86 4.51 -12.50 7.90
N ILE A 87 5.59 -12.12 7.22
CA ILE A 87 5.83 -12.50 5.83
C ILE A 87 5.77 -14.02 5.61
N ASP A 88 6.36 -14.81 6.50
CA ASP A 88 6.38 -16.27 6.37
C ASP A 88 4.96 -16.84 6.48
N GLU A 89 4.16 -16.35 7.44
CA GLU A 89 2.75 -16.73 7.61
C GLU A 89 1.93 -16.38 6.36
N ILE A 90 2.16 -15.21 5.76
CA ILE A 90 1.51 -14.82 4.50
C ILE A 90 1.97 -15.74 3.35
N TYR A 91 3.27 -15.99 3.17
CA TYR A 91 3.79 -16.81 2.06
C TYR A 91 3.36 -18.28 2.15
N ASP A 92 3.26 -18.82 3.37
CA ASP A 92 2.69 -20.14 3.61
C ASP A 92 1.21 -20.16 3.22
N TRP A 93 0.44 -19.15 3.64
CA TRP A 93 -0.97 -19.01 3.28
C TRP A 93 -1.20 -18.86 1.77
N LEU A 94 -0.36 -18.10 1.05
CA LEU A 94 -0.43 -18.03 -0.43
C LEU A 94 -0.34 -19.43 -1.07
N SER A 95 0.47 -20.31 -0.47
CA SER A 95 0.65 -21.68 -0.96
C SER A 95 -0.56 -22.56 -0.68
N VAL A 96 -1.21 -22.36 0.48
CA VAL A 96 -2.48 -23.00 0.83
C VAL A 96 -3.58 -22.57 -0.12
N LEU A 97 -3.76 -21.27 -0.35
CA LEU A 97 -4.78 -20.75 -1.26
C LEU A 97 -4.65 -21.33 -2.69
N VAL A 98 -3.42 -21.44 -3.20
CA VAL A 98 -3.16 -22.07 -4.51
C VAL A 98 -3.51 -23.56 -4.50
N ALA A 99 -3.20 -24.28 -3.43
CA ALA A 99 -3.52 -25.69 -3.30
C ALA A 99 -5.02 -25.95 -3.21
N ASP A 100 -5.77 -25.03 -2.60
CA ASP A 100 -7.23 -25.11 -2.46
C ASP A 100 -7.97 -24.76 -3.76
N HIS A 101 -7.36 -23.91 -4.61
CA HIS A 101 -7.95 -23.45 -5.88
C HIS A 101 -7.02 -23.63 -7.11
N PRO A 102 -6.52 -24.86 -7.39
CA PRO A 102 -5.42 -25.08 -8.35
C PRO A 102 -5.80 -24.80 -9.82
N ASN A 103 -7.09 -24.77 -10.14
CA ASN A 103 -7.58 -24.48 -11.49
C ASN A 103 -7.81 -22.98 -11.74
N LEU A 104 -7.76 -22.15 -10.69
CA LEU A 104 -8.03 -20.72 -10.75
C LEU A 104 -6.79 -19.90 -10.39
N ILE A 105 -6.01 -20.36 -9.40
CA ILE A 105 -4.94 -19.59 -8.79
C ILE A 105 -3.60 -20.26 -9.03
N SER A 106 -2.61 -19.48 -9.43
CA SER A 106 -1.21 -19.89 -9.48
C SER A 106 -0.31 -18.85 -8.81
N LYS A 107 0.80 -19.30 -8.20
CA LYS A 107 1.79 -18.42 -7.59
C LYS A 107 2.98 -18.23 -8.52
N LEU A 108 3.15 -17.01 -9.00
CA LEU A 108 4.27 -16.59 -9.84
C LEU A 108 5.36 -15.98 -8.98
N ARG A 109 6.61 -16.15 -9.39
CA ARG A 109 7.74 -15.43 -8.83
C ARG A 109 8.26 -14.46 -9.89
N ILE A 110 8.10 -13.16 -9.65
CA ILE A 110 8.46 -12.13 -10.64
C ILE A 110 9.90 -11.62 -10.47
N GLY A 111 10.52 -11.90 -9.32
CA GLY A 111 11.87 -11.44 -9.03
C GLY A 111 12.36 -11.82 -7.64
N GLN A 112 13.25 -10.99 -7.12
CA GLN A 112 13.76 -11.04 -5.75
C GLN A 112 13.93 -9.64 -5.21
N SER A 113 13.70 -9.47 -3.92
CA SER A 113 14.04 -8.27 -3.17
C SER A 113 15.56 -8.06 -3.03
N TYR A 114 15.96 -6.93 -2.46
CA TYR A 114 17.36 -6.63 -2.21
C TYR A 114 18.05 -7.70 -1.34
N GLU A 115 17.42 -8.09 -0.23
CA GLU A 115 17.84 -9.14 0.70
C GLU A 115 17.46 -10.57 0.22
N LYS A 116 17.12 -10.72 -1.06
CA LYS A 116 16.93 -12.00 -1.77
C LYS A 116 15.67 -12.80 -1.42
N ARG A 117 14.66 -12.17 -0.82
CA ARG A 117 13.33 -12.78 -0.66
C ARG A 117 12.63 -12.86 -2.02
N PRO A 118 11.89 -13.93 -2.30
CA PRO A 118 11.14 -14.04 -3.55
C PRO A 118 10.00 -13.01 -3.59
N LEU A 119 9.79 -12.39 -4.75
CA LEU A 119 8.63 -11.52 -4.99
C LEU A 119 7.51 -12.36 -5.60
N TYR A 120 6.46 -12.64 -4.82
CA TYR A 120 5.38 -13.53 -5.19
C TYR A 120 4.13 -12.76 -5.62
N VAL A 121 3.56 -13.19 -6.75
CA VAL A 121 2.32 -12.67 -7.30
C VAL A 121 1.32 -13.82 -7.43
N LEU A 122 0.11 -13.65 -6.93
CA LEU A 122 -1.00 -14.55 -7.25
C LEU A 122 -1.57 -14.17 -8.62
N LYS A 123 -1.67 -15.15 -9.51
CA LYS A 123 -2.42 -15.02 -10.76
C LYS A 123 -3.75 -15.74 -10.59
N PHE A 124 -4.85 -15.01 -10.71
CA PHE A 124 -6.21 -15.54 -10.84
C PHE A 124 -6.59 -15.54 -12.32
N SER A 125 -6.92 -16.71 -12.86
CA SER A 125 -7.20 -16.88 -14.29
C SER A 125 -8.02 -18.13 -14.56
N THR A 126 -8.94 -18.03 -15.51
CA THR A 126 -9.73 -19.17 -16.02
C THR A 126 -9.14 -19.77 -17.30
N GLY A 127 -7.91 -19.40 -17.65
CA GLY A 127 -7.18 -19.87 -18.83
C GLY A 127 -7.05 -18.82 -19.92
N GLY A 128 -6.84 -19.26 -21.17
CA GLY A 128 -6.53 -18.37 -22.29
C GLY A 128 -5.05 -17.96 -22.36
N SER A 129 -4.70 -17.16 -23.37
CA SER A 129 -3.33 -16.66 -23.57
C SER A 129 -3.36 -15.14 -23.77
N ASN A 130 -2.47 -14.44 -23.06
CA ASN A 130 -2.30 -12.98 -23.13
C ASN A 130 -3.61 -12.18 -22.99
N ARG A 131 -4.45 -12.57 -22.03
CA ARG A 131 -5.70 -11.85 -21.72
C ARG A 131 -5.40 -10.47 -21.15
N SER A 132 -6.32 -9.54 -21.32
CA SER A 132 -6.28 -8.27 -20.58
C SER A 132 -6.21 -8.55 -19.09
N ALA A 133 -5.41 -7.77 -18.36
CA ALA A 133 -5.16 -8.04 -16.95
C ALA A 133 -5.35 -6.82 -16.05
N ILE A 134 -5.63 -7.08 -14.78
CA ILE A 134 -5.67 -6.10 -13.71
C ILE A 134 -4.51 -6.42 -12.75
N TRP A 135 -3.69 -5.42 -12.46
CA TRP A 135 -2.64 -5.50 -11.45
C TRP A 135 -3.13 -4.86 -10.16
N LEU A 136 -3.02 -5.61 -9.07
CA LEU A 136 -3.29 -5.19 -7.70
C LEU A 136 -2.01 -5.33 -6.89
N ASP A 137 -1.70 -4.35 -6.06
CA ASP A 137 -0.60 -4.47 -5.09
C ASP A 137 -0.89 -3.82 -3.75
N THR A 138 -0.29 -4.39 -2.70
CA THR A 138 -0.33 -3.87 -1.34
C THR A 138 1.06 -3.88 -0.71
N GLY A 139 1.25 -3.03 0.31
CA GLY A 139 2.42 -3.12 1.17
C GLY A 139 3.74 -2.68 0.53
N ILE A 140 3.70 -1.82 -0.51
CA ILE A 140 4.90 -1.19 -1.06
C ILE A 140 5.62 -0.36 0.00
N HIS A 141 4.88 0.28 0.92
CA HIS A 141 5.45 0.78 2.16
C HIS A 141 5.21 -0.20 3.31
N SER A 142 6.30 -0.60 3.97
CA SER A 142 6.25 -1.73 4.89
C SER A 142 5.47 -1.51 6.18
N ARG A 143 5.35 -0.26 6.66
CA ARG A 143 4.62 0.07 7.90
C ARG A 143 3.10 0.09 7.77
N GLU A 144 2.59 0.06 6.55
CA GLU A 144 1.16 0.20 6.22
C GLU A 144 0.44 -1.15 6.33
N TRP A 145 0.57 -1.82 7.48
CA TRP A 145 0.18 -3.24 7.71
C TRP A 145 -1.25 -3.60 7.34
N ILE A 146 -2.17 -2.63 7.42
CA ILE A 146 -3.56 -2.83 7.00
C ILE A 146 -3.66 -3.22 5.52
N THR A 147 -2.74 -2.75 4.68
CA THR A 147 -2.75 -3.04 3.23
C THR A 147 -2.44 -4.50 2.95
N GLN A 148 -1.41 -5.08 3.57
CA GLN A 148 -1.09 -6.51 3.40
C GLN A 148 -2.22 -7.38 3.96
N ALA A 149 -2.78 -7.02 5.12
CA ALA A 149 -3.89 -7.75 5.73
C ALA A 149 -5.17 -7.70 4.87
N THR A 150 -5.52 -6.52 4.34
CA THR A 150 -6.59 -6.37 3.36
C THR A 150 -6.29 -7.16 2.09
N GLY A 151 -5.04 -7.20 1.61
CA GLY A 151 -4.64 -7.97 0.44
C GLY A 151 -4.86 -9.47 0.61
N VAL A 152 -4.48 -10.04 1.76
CA VAL A 152 -4.76 -11.44 2.11
C VAL A 152 -6.27 -11.72 2.10
N TRP A 153 -7.07 -10.86 2.75
CA TRP A 153 -8.53 -11.02 2.75
C TRP A 153 -9.12 -10.91 1.33
N THR A 154 -8.67 -9.95 0.51
CA THR A 154 -9.17 -9.75 -0.86
C THR A 154 -8.82 -10.91 -1.77
N ALA A 155 -7.62 -11.49 -1.65
CA ALA A 155 -7.23 -12.68 -2.41
C ALA A 155 -8.14 -13.88 -2.09
N ASN A 156 -8.49 -14.08 -0.81
CA ASN A 156 -9.46 -15.09 -0.40
C ASN A 156 -10.86 -14.79 -0.97
N LYS A 157 -11.28 -13.52 -0.90
CA LYS A 157 -12.59 -13.06 -1.38
C LYS A 157 -12.79 -13.34 -2.88
N ILE A 158 -11.77 -13.05 -3.70
CA ILE A 158 -11.79 -13.35 -5.14
C ILE A 158 -11.95 -14.86 -5.39
N ALA A 159 -11.23 -15.69 -4.63
CA ALA A 159 -11.27 -17.14 -4.76
C ALA A 159 -12.64 -17.74 -4.38
N GLU A 160 -13.26 -17.23 -3.31
CA GLU A 160 -14.57 -17.66 -2.81
C GLU A 160 -15.73 -17.17 -3.68
N GLU A 161 -15.62 -15.98 -4.28
CA GLU A 161 -16.69 -15.37 -5.07
C GLU A 161 -16.70 -15.81 -6.54
N TYR A 162 -15.61 -16.36 -7.06
CA TYR A 162 -15.61 -16.91 -8.42
C TYR A 162 -16.61 -18.07 -8.54
N GLY A 163 -17.56 -17.95 -9.48
CA GLY A 163 -18.68 -18.87 -9.66
C GLY A 163 -19.86 -18.65 -8.71
N GLN A 164 -19.79 -17.66 -7.80
CA GLN A 164 -20.88 -17.28 -6.89
C GLN A 164 -21.36 -15.85 -7.16
N ASP A 165 -20.45 -14.87 -7.21
CA ASP A 165 -20.75 -13.49 -7.57
C ASP A 165 -20.67 -13.31 -9.10
N PRO A 166 -21.73 -12.81 -9.76
CA PRO A 166 -21.73 -12.63 -11.22
C PRO A 166 -20.67 -11.66 -11.72
N SER A 167 -20.33 -10.62 -10.96
CA SER A 167 -19.37 -9.59 -11.38
C SER A 167 -17.95 -10.15 -11.32
N VAL A 168 -17.59 -10.79 -10.19
CA VAL A 168 -16.28 -11.48 -10.05
C VAL A 168 -16.11 -12.55 -11.11
N THR A 169 -17.16 -13.33 -11.38
CA THR A 169 -17.15 -14.37 -12.42
C THR A 169 -16.94 -13.76 -13.80
N ALA A 170 -17.69 -12.70 -14.17
CA ALA A 170 -17.54 -12.04 -15.47
C ALA A 170 -16.15 -11.41 -15.67
N ILE A 171 -15.57 -10.83 -14.61
CA ILE A 171 -14.20 -10.31 -14.62
C ILE A 171 -13.22 -11.45 -14.88
N LEU A 172 -13.27 -12.53 -14.09
CA LEU A 172 -12.33 -13.65 -14.21
C LEU A 172 -12.55 -14.52 -15.44
N ASP A 173 -13.71 -14.46 -16.10
CA ASP A 173 -13.97 -15.10 -17.38
C ASP A 173 -13.38 -14.33 -18.57
N SER A 174 -13.15 -13.02 -18.41
CA SER A 174 -12.65 -12.14 -19.48
C SER A 174 -11.21 -11.66 -19.26
N MET A 175 -10.79 -11.45 -18.01
CA MET A 175 -9.51 -10.86 -17.61
C MET A 175 -8.74 -11.75 -16.63
N ASP A 176 -7.42 -11.56 -16.57
CA ASP A 176 -6.58 -12.10 -15.49
C ASP A 176 -6.45 -11.06 -14.37
N ILE A 177 -6.35 -11.51 -13.11
CA ILE A 177 -5.94 -10.64 -11.99
C ILE A 177 -4.57 -11.08 -11.49
N PHE A 178 -3.62 -10.16 -11.45
CA PHE A 178 -2.32 -10.33 -10.82
C PHE A 178 -2.29 -9.55 -9.51
N PHE A 179 -2.02 -10.23 -8.40
CA PHE A 179 -2.05 -9.62 -7.07
C PHE A 179 -0.76 -9.87 -6.30
N GLU A 180 0.02 -8.82 -6.06
CA GLU A 180 1.19 -8.82 -5.18
C GLU A 180 0.84 -8.31 -3.77
N ILE A 181 0.75 -9.22 -2.80
CA ILE A 181 0.32 -8.87 -1.42
C ILE A 181 1.43 -8.22 -0.58
N VAL A 182 2.70 -8.48 -0.91
CA VAL A 182 3.84 -7.94 -0.14
C VAL A 182 4.90 -7.46 -1.11
N VAL A 183 4.71 -6.25 -1.67
CA VAL A 183 5.64 -5.64 -2.63
C VAL A 183 7.02 -5.37 -2.03
N ASN A 184 7.08 -4.95 -0.76
CA ASN A 184 8.33 -4.65 -0.05
C ASN A 184 8.59 -5.66 1.07
N PRO A 185 8.98 -6.90 0.74
CA PRO A 185 9.12 -7.98 1.73
C PRO A 185 10.24 -7.75 2.73
N ASP A 186 11.32 -7.07 2.33
CA ASP A 186 12.45 -6.78 3.22
C ASP A 186 12.07 -5.73 4.26
N GLY A 187 11.43 -4.64 3.81
CA GLY A 187 10.87 -3.64 4.72
C GLY A 187 9.84 -4.28 5.65
N PHE A 188 8.93 -5.11 5.12
CA PHE A 188 7.88 -5.74 5.92
C PHE A 188 8.49 -6.65 7.01
N ALA A 189 9.44 -7.52 6.66
CA ALA A 189 10.17 -8.32 7.63
C ALA A 189 10.91 -7.47 8.68
N PHE A 190 11.46 -6.31 8.27
CA PHE A 190 12.12 -5.38 9.17
C PHE A 190 11.14 -4.70 10.16
N THR A 191 9.88 -4.47 9.76
CA THR A 191 8.85 -3.94 10.66
C THR A 191 8.45 -4.91 11.77
N HIS A 192 8.49 -6.21 11.52
CA HIS A 192 8.23 -7.23 12.55
C HIS A 192 9.41 -7.48 13.47
N SER A 193 10.64 -7.34 12.97
CA SER A 193 11.85 -7.74 13.70
C SER A 193 12.55 -6.60 14.42
N SER A 194 12.49 -5.37 13.89
CA SER A 194 13.35 -4.27 14.33
C SER A 194 12.63 -2.93 14.49
N ASN A 195 12.03 -2.39 13.42
CA ASN A 195 11.44 -1.05 13.44
C ASN A 195 10.06 -1.04 12.78
N ARG A 196 9.01 -1.08 13.61
CA ARG A 196 7.60 -1.13 13.18
C ARG A 196 7.19 0.03 12.26
N LEU A 197 7.84 1.19 12.36
CA LEU A 197 7.54 2.39 11.58
C LEU A 197 8.43 2.53 10.32
N TRP A 198 9.20 1.50 9.97
CA TRP A 198 10.00 1.50 8.75
C TRP A 198 9.11 1.50 7.50
N ARG A 199 9.38 2.43 6.57
CA ARG A 199 8.60 2.62 5.33
C ARG A 199 9.30 2.05 4.09
N LYS A 200 10.61 2.28 3.99
CA LYS A 200 11.42 2.15 2.76
C LYS A 200 11.78 0.70 2.43
N THR A 201 12.44 0.49 1.30
CA THR A 201 13.18 -0.76 1.01
C THR A 201 14.36 -0.95 1.97
N ARG A 202 15.13 -2.03 1.80
CA ARG A 202 16.34 -2.33 2.60
C ARG A 202 17.65 -2.26 1.80
N SER A 203 17.64 -1.60 0.64
CA SER A 203 18.83 -1.40 -0.19
C SER A 203 19.92 -0.59 0.51
N ILE A 204 21.19 -0.96 0.28
CA ILE A 204 22.33 -0.22 0.83
C ILE A 204 22.69 0.91 -0.12
N ASN A 205 22.63 2.14 0.37
CA ASN A 205 22.96 3.33 -0.41
C ASN A 205 24.48 3.58 -0.39
N ALA A 206 25.15 3.43 -1.53
CA ALA A 206 26.59 3.65 -1.64
C ALA A 206 26.99 5.06 -1.18
N GLY A 207 28.00 5.14 -0.30
CA GLY A 207 28.48 6.42 0.24
C GLY A 207 27.59 7.06 1.31
N SER A 208 26.54 6.37 1.79
CA SER A 208 25.67 6.84 2.88
C SER A 208 25.54 5.79 3.98
N PRO A 209 25.43 6.21 5.27
CA PRO A 209 25.08 5.29 6.35
C PRO A 209 23.59 4.93 6.37
N CYS A 210 22.76 5.60 5.59
CA CYS A 210 21.30 5.44 5.61
C CYS A 210 20.85 4.37 4.60
N VAL A 211 19.88 3.56 5.02
CA VAL A 211 19.39 2.39 4.27
C VAL A 211 18.06 2.71 3.61
N GLY A 212 17.84 2.12 2.44
CA GLY A 212 16.56 2.08 1.75
C GLY A 212 16.23 3.32 0.94
N VAL A 213 15.36 3.09 -0.04
CA VAL A 213 14.73 4.06 -0.94
C VAL A 213 13.23 4.02 -0.68
N ASP A 214 12.54 5.16 -0.86
CA ASP A 214 11.08 5.18 -0.90
C ASP A 214 10.62 4.50 -2.22
N PRO A 215 10.05 3.29 -2.16
CA PRO A 215 9.68 2.56 -3.37
C PRO A 215 8.58 3.26 -4.17
N ASN A 216 7.79 4.16 -3.57
CA ASN A 216 6.80 4.97 -4.29
C ASN A 216 7.32 6.39 -4.63
N ARG A 217 8.65 6.55 -4.71
CA ARG A 217 9.35 7.68 -5.34
C ARG A 217 10.36 7.23 -6.41
N ASN A 218 10.46 5.92 -6.63
CA ASN A 218 11.49 5.30 -7.45
C ASN A 218 11.01 4.99 -8.88
N TRP A 219 9.80 5.39 -9.27
CA TRP A 219 9.27 5.10 -10.61
C TRP A 219 9.67 6.17 -11.64
N ASP A 220 9.78 5.81 -12.92
CA ASP A 220 10.14 6.74 -14.01
C ASP A 220 8.94 7.58 -14.47
N ALA A 221 8.37 8.37 -13.55
CA ALA A 221 7.30 9.32 -13.82
C ALA A 221 7.51 10.59 -13.00
N GLY A 222 8.10 11.61 -13.62
CA GLY A 222 8.57 12.78 -12.89
C GLY A 222 9.64 12.43 -11.84
N PHE A 223 10.45 11.39 -12.10
CA PHE A 223 11.48 10.92 -11.19
C PHE A 223 12.38 12.08 -10.74
N GLY A 224 12.46 12.28 -9.42
CA GLY A 224 13.25 13.35 -8.85
C GLY A 224 12.66 14.75 -8.91
N GLY A 225 11.40 14.87 -9.31
CA GLY A 225 10.59 16.08 -9.15
C GLY A 225 10.15 16.33 -7.71
N ALA A 226 9.19 17.25 -7.57
CA ALA A 226 8.63 17.67 -6.30
C ALA A 226 8.08 16.50 -5.46
N GLY A 227 8.09 16.63 -4.13
CA GLY A 227 7.60 15.59 -3.22
C GLY A 227 8.52 14.38 -3.02
N SER A 228 9.71 14.40 -3.63
CA SER A 228 10.77 13.42 -3.44
C SER A 228 12.03 14.10 -2.86
N SER A 229 12.95 13.31 -2.30
CA SER A 229 14.21 13.81 -1.74
C SER A 229 15.41 13.14 -2.40
N SER A 230 16.50 13.88 -2.57
CA SER A 230 17.81 13.33 -2.97
C SER A 230 18.68 12.92 -1.78
N ASN A 231 18.24 13.15 -0.53
CA ASN A 231 18.97 12.76 0.66
C ASN A 231 18.68 11.28 1.01
N PRO A 232 19.67 10.38 1.03
CA PRO A 232 19.48 8.96 1.36
C PRO A 232 18.86 8.69 2.75
N CYS A 233 18.99 9.63 3.68
CA CYS A 233 18.42 9.54 5.02
C CYS A 233 16.97 10.04 5.11
N SER A 234 16.39 10.52 4.01
CA SER A 234 14.99 10.92 3.97
C SER A 234 14.08 9.69 3.84
N GLU A 235 12.91 9.75 4.48
CA GLU A 235 11.81 8.78 4.28
C GLU A 235 11.21 8.84 2.87
N THR A 236 11.48 9.91 2.12
CA THR A 236 11.05 10.11 0.72
C THR A 236 12.23 10.10 -0.24
N TYR A 237 13.34 9.44 0.13
CA TYR A 237 14.51 9.33 -0.73
C TYR A 237 14.15 8.60 -2.02
N ARG A 238 14.34 9.25 -3.18
CA ARG A 238 13.94 8.72 -4.48
C ARG A 238 14.82 7.58 -5.01
N GLY A 239 16.01 7.40 -4.44
CA GLY A 239 17.02 6.49 -4.98
C GLY A 239 17.98 7.18 -5.96
N PRO A 240 19.04 6.46 -6.38
CA PRO A 240 20.06 7.01 -7.27
C PRO A 240 19.57 7.25 -8.71
N TYR A 241 18.62 6.44 -9.19
CA TYR A 241 17.99 6.53 -10.51
C TYR A 241 16.62 5.83 -10.49
N ALA A 242 15.77 6.08 -11.48
CA ALA A 242 14.45 5.46 -11.58
C ALA A 242 14.58 3.94 -11.76
N HIS A 243 13.73 3.19 -11.06
CA HIS A 243 13.71 1.73 -11.00
C HIS A 243 15.02 1.12 -10.45
N SER A 244 15.70 1.83 -9.54
CA SER A 244 16.87 1.30 -8.84
C SER A 244 16.54 0.16 -7.89
N GLU A 245 15.32 0.15 -7.33
CA GLU A 245 14.90 -0.87 -6.39
C GLU A 245 14.47 -2.14 -7.13
N SER A 246 15.01 -3.28 -6.73
CA SER A 246 14.71 -4.58 -7.36
C SER A 246 13.22 -4.95 -7.31
N GLU A 247 12.55 -4.53 -6.24
CA GLU A 247 11.12 -4.67 -5.98
C GLU A 247 10.32 -3.92 -7.05
N VAL A 248 10.63 -2.62 -7.25
CA VAL A 248 10.01 -1.77 -8.27
C VAL A 248 10.33 -2.28 -9.68
N LYS A 249 11.61 -2.59 -9.95
CA LYS A 249 12.06 -3.07 -11.26
C LYS A 249 11.38 -4.37 -11.68
N SER A 250 11.09 -5.27 -10.72
CA SER A 250 10.40 -6.53 -11.00
C SER A 250 8.96 -6.30 -11.46
N ILE A 251 8.26 -5.34 -10.86
CA ILE A 251 6.89 -4.98 -11.27
C ILE A 251 6.91 -4.30 -12.65
N VAL A 252 7.85 -3.39 -12.89
CA VAL A 252 8.05 -2.74 -14.20
C VAL A 252 8.27 -3.79 -15.29
N ASP A 253 9.21 -4.72 -15.07
CA ASP A 253 9.51 -5.78 -16.03
C ASP A 253 8.32 -6.71 -16.26
N PHE A 254 7.55 -7.00 -15.21
CA PHE A 254 6.36 -7.83 -15.30
C PHE A 254 5.25 -7.15 -16.12
N ILE A 255 4.89 -5.91 -15.79
CA ILE A 255 3.80 -5.18 -16.47
C ILE A 255 4.16 -4.90 -17.93
N CYS A 256 5.38 -4.42 -18.21
CA CYS A 256 5.86 -4.19 -19.57
C CYS A 256 5.99 -5.50 -20.36
N GLY A 257 6.46 -6.57 -19.72
CA GLY A 257 6.58 -7.90 -20.33
C GLY A 257 5.23 -8.55 -20.64
N HIS A 258 4.21 -8.29 -19.82
CA HIS A 258 2.84 -8.75 -20.06
C HIS A 258 2.16 -7.97 -21.21
N GLY A 259 2.33 -6.64 -21.25
CA GLY A 259 1.88 -5.78 -22.36
C GLY A 259 0.37 -5.55 -22.49
N SER A 260 -0.46 -6.34 -21.78
CA SER A 260 -1.94 -6.22 -21.80
C SER A 260 -2.55 -5.87 -20.44
N VAL A 261 -1.81 -5.20 -19.55
CA VAL A 261 -2.37 -4.71 -18.26
C VAL A 261 -3.23 -3.48 -18.52
N LYS A 262 -4.49 -3.50 -18.06
CA LYS A 262 -5.49 -2.45 -18.28
C LYS A 262 -5.76 -1.60 -17.05
N SER A 263 -5.40 -2.10 -15.86
CA SER A 263 -5.54 -1.39 -14.60
C SER A 263 -4.39 -1.70 -13.66
N VAL A 264 -3.94 -0.69 -12.90
CA VAL A 264 -2.97 -0.81 -11.81
C VAL A 264 -3.58 -0.14 -10.58
N ILE A 265 -3.81 -0.92 -9.53
CA ILE A 265 -4.34 -0.41 -8.26
C ILE A 265 -3.31 -0.68 -7.17
N SER A 266 -2.68 0.38 -6.68
CA SER A 266 -1.66 0.31 -5.62
C SER A 266 -2.22 0.82 -4.29
N ILE A 267 -2.26 -0.05 -3.29
CA ILE A 267 -3.01 0.15 -2.05
C ILE A 267 -2.05 0.51 -0.90
N HIS A 268 -2.32 1.66 -0.29
CA HIS A 268 -1.60 2.31 0.79
C HIS A 268 -2.46 2.50 2.04
N SER A 269 -1.83 2.94 3.12
CA SER A 269 -2.53 3.57 4.24
C SER A 269 -1.67 4.69 4.82
N TYR A 270 -2.21 5.68 5.52
CA TYR A 270 -3.60 5.92 5.85
C TYR A 270 -4.00 7.30 5.32
N SER A 271 -5.30 7.55 5.16
CA SER A 271 -5.91 8.89 5.06
C SER A 271 -7.36 8.82 4.58
N GLN A 272 -7.88 7.64 4.21
CA GLN A 272 -9.17 7.46 3.55
C GLN A 272 -9.25 8.27 2.25
N MET A 273 -8.42 7.93 1.28
CA MET A 273 -8.41 8.56 -0.05
C MET A 273 -8.46 7.54 -1.19
N LEU A 274 -9.11 7.90 -2.30
CA LEU A 274 -9.02 7.19 -3.57
C LEU A 274 -8.46 8.16 -4.62
N LEU A 275 -7.21 7.94 -4.99
CA LEU A 275 -6.41 8.83 -5.82
C LEU A 275 -6.24 8.28 -7.23
N TYR A 276 -6.02 9.17 -8.19
CA TYR A 276 -5.64 8.84 -9.55
C TYR A 276 -4.59 9.86 -10.08
N PRO A 277 -3.96 9.62 -11.23
CA PRO A 277 -2.97 10.53 -11.78
C PRO A 277 -3.49 11.97 -12.02
N TYR A 278 -2.65 12.99 -11.90
CA TYR A 278 -1.21 12.91 -11.67
C TYR A 278 -0.79 13.30 -10.25
N GLY A 279 0.33 12.76 -9.79
CA GLY A 279 1.05 13.22 -8.60
C GLY A 279 2.19 14.18 -8.89
N TYR A 280 2.95 13.94 -9.97
CA TYR A 280 4.14 14.75 -10.28
C TYR A 280 3.85 16.07 -11.01
N LYS A 281 2.61 16.29 -11.46
CA LYS A 281 2.16 17.50 -12.16
C LYS A 281 0.69 17.82 -11.84
N THR A 282 0.33 19.10 -11.91
CA THR A 282 -1.04 19.59 -11.69
C THR A 282 -1.90 19.62 -12.95
N VAL A 283 -1.29 19.44 -14.13
CA VAL A 283 -2.05 19.32 -15.38
C VAL A 283 -2.88 18.03 -15.30
N PRO A 284 -4.22 18.10 -15.43
CA PRO A 284 -5.06 16.92 -15.34
C PRO A 284 -4.71 15.86 -16.39
N ALA A 285 -4.91 14.60 -16.05
CA ALA A 285 -4.87 13.49 -16.99
C ALA A 285 -5.87 13.72 -18.15
N PRO A 286 -5.55 13.36 -19.41
CA PRO A 286 -6.47 13.48 -20.54
C PRO A 286 -7.88 12.89 -20.30
N ASN A 287 -7.98 11.80 -19.55
CA ASN A 287 -9.23 11.13 -19.15
C ASN A 287 -9.64 11.44 -17.70
N HIS A 288 -9.27 12.61 -17.17
CA HIS A 288 -9.56 13.03 -15.79
C HIS A 288 -11.05 12.87 -15.42
N GLN A 289 -11.97 13.27 -16.30
CA GLN A 289 -13.41 13.18 -16.00
C GLN A 289 -13.85 11.74 -15.74
N GLU A 290 -13.42 10.80 -16.57
CA GLU A 290 -13.78 9.38 -16.40
C GLU A 290 -13.15 8.80 -15.12
N LEU A 291 -11.88 9.08 -14.85
CA LEU A 291 -11.23 8.65 -13.62
C LEU A 291 -11.94 9.21 -12.38
N ASN A 292 -12.39 10.47 -12.44
CA ASN A 292 -13.15 11.10 -11.38
C ASN A 292 -14.51 10.42 -11.16
N GLU A 293 -15.24 10.10 -12.23
CA GLU A 293 -16.55 9.43 -12.16
C GLU A 293 -16.42 8.02 -11.58
N VAL A 294 -15.41 7.25 -12.00
CA VAL A 294 -15.10 5.93 -11.45
C VAL A 294 -14.75 6.03 -9.96
N ALA A 295 -13.84 6.95 -9.59
CA ALA A 295 -13.45 7.13 -8.20
C ALA A 295 -14.62 7.57 -7.31
N LYS A 296 -15.50 8.44 -7.83
CA LYS A 296 -16.70 8.89 -7.14
C LYS A 296 -17.67 7.75 -6.85
N LYS A 297 -17.91 6.87 -7.84
CA LYS A 297 -18.76 5.69 -7.66
C LYS A 297 -18.16 4.75 -6.61
N ALA A 298 -16.88 4.40 -6.78
CA ALA A 298 -16.18 3.50 -5.87
C ALA A 298 -16.19 4.00 -4.41
N VAL A 299 -15.95 5.31 -4.18
CA VAL A 299 -16.03 5.91 -2.83
C VAL A 299 -17.45 5.91 -2.28
N SER A 300 -18.47 6.12 -3.12
CA SER A 300 -19.88 6.05 -2.71
C SER A 300 -20.23 4.65 -2.21
N ASP A 301 -19.83 3.61 -2.95
CA ASP A 301 -20.18 2.22 -2.63
C ASP A 301 -19.36 1.67 -1.46
N LEU A 302 -18.11 2.13 -1.28
CA LEU A 302 -17.35 1.93 -0.03
C LEU A 302 -18.09 2.54 1.16
N ALA A 303 -18.51 3.80 1.05
CA ALA A 303 -19.19 4.50 2.14
C ALA A 303 -20.54 3.87 2.49
N ALA A 304 -21.19 3.17 1.56
CA ALA A 304 -22.46 2.48 1.81
C ALA A 304 -22.34 1.32 2.82
N VAL A 305 -21.15 0.75 3.00
CA VAL A 305 -20.93 -0.40 3.91
C VAL A 305 -20.93 0.02 5.37
N TYR A 306 -20.08 0.98 5.74
CA TYR A 306 -19.89 1.41 7.15
C TYR A 306 -19.97 2.93 7.36
N GLY A 307 -20.30 3.72 6.33
CA GLY A 307 -20.33 5.18 6.40
C GLY A 307 -18.94 5.83 6.40
N THR A 308 -17.88 5.07 6.10
CA THR A 308 -16.52 5.59 6.06
C THR A 308 -16.34 6.51 4.86
N LYS A 309 -15.92 7.75 5.12
CA LYS A 309 -15.83 8.80 4.11
C LYS A 309 -14.43 8.85 3.52
N TYR A 310 -14.33 8.63 2.22
CA TYR A 310 -13.11 8.82 1.47
C TYR A 310 -13.13 10.15 0.70
N THR A 311 -11.98 10.79 0.59
CA THR A 311 -11.77 11.88 -0.38
C THR A 311 -11.25 11.27 -1.69
N TYR A 312 -11.53 11.85 -2.84
CA TYR A 312 -11.00 11.37 -4.12
C TYR A 312 -10.60 12.52 -5.03
N GLY A 313 -9.63 12.26 -5.91
CA GLY A 313 -9.10 13.27 -6.82
C GLY A 313 -7.73 12.90 -7.39
N SER A 314 -7.12 13.82 -8.13
CA SER A 314 -5.73 13.65 -8.54
C SER A 314 -4.82 13.61 -7.30
N ILE A 315 -3.71 12.88 -7.33
CA ILE A 315 -2.75 12.87 -6.23
C ILE A 315 -2.32 14.31 -5.89
N ALA A 316 -1.87 15.08 -6.89
CA ALA A 316 -1.32 16.42 -6.68
C ALA A 316 -2.29 17.36 -5.94
N ASP A 317 -3.58 17.33 -6.30
CA ASP A 317 -4.59 18.23 -5.75
C ASP A 317 -5.15 17.74 -4.41
N THR A 318 -5.21 16.42 -4.20
CA THR A 318 -5.89 15.82 -3.04
C THR A 318 -4.95 15.63 -1.85
N ILE A 319 -3.70 15.23 -2.11
CA ILE A 319 -2.71 14.98 -1.06
C ILE A 319 -1.59 16.04 -1.10
N TYR A 320 -0.74 15.97 -2.13
CA TYR A 320 0.39 16.85 -2.42
C TYR A 320 1.10 16.39 -3.71
N MET A 321 1.92 17.28 -4.28
CA MET A 321 2.82 16.97 -5.39
C MET A 321 3.81 15.86 -5.03
N ALA A 322 3.83 14.75 -5.78
CA ALA A 322 4.69 13.60 -5.55
C ALA A 322 5.26 13.04 -6.87
N GLY A 323 6.57 13.16 -7.08
CA GLY A 323 7.28 12.60 -8.22
C GLY A 323 7.72 11.16 -8.01
N GLY A 324 7.64 10.36 -9.08
CA GLY A 324 8.11 8.98 -9.14
C GLY A 324 7.16 7.97 -8.51
N THR A 325 5.85 8.15 -8.67
CA THR A 325 4.84 7.26 -8.08
C THR A 325 4.44 6.10 -9.01
N THR A 326 3.98 4.99 -8.42
CA THR A 326 3.52 3.78 -9.12
C THR A 326 2.48 4.10 -10.20
N ILE A 327 1.42 4.82 -9.82
CA ILE A 327 0.27 5.02 -10.70
C ILE A 327 0.50 6.08 -11.77
N ASP A 328 1.39 7.06 -11.51
CA ASP A 328 1.80 8.01 -12.54
C ASP A 328 2.60 7.30 -13.63
N TRP A 329 3.51 6.39 -13.25
CA TRP A 329 4.27 5.58 -14.20
C TRP A 329 3.38 4.63 -14.99
N ALA A 330 2.47 3.92 -14.32
CA ALA A 330 1.55 3.00 -15.00
C ALA A 330 0.70 3.75 -16.04
N TYR A 331 0.17 4.92 -15.65
CA TYR A 331 -0.63 5.77 -16.53
C TYR A 331 0.18 6.33 -17.71
N ASP A 332 1.38 6.86 -17.48
CA ASP A 332 2.26 7.35 -18.54
C ASP A 332 2.73 6.23 -19.49
N ASN A 333 2.67 4.96 -19.06
CA ASN A 333 2.91 3.77 -19.88
C ASN A 333 1.63 3.15 -20.48
N GLY A 334 0.52 3.88 -20.50
CA GLY A 334 -0.71 3.50 -21.20
C GLY A 334 -1.70 2.66 -20.38
N VAL A 335 -1.45 2.45 -19.09
CA VAL A 335 -2.43 1.82 -18.18
C VAL A 335 -3.42 2.88 -17.68
N LYS A 336 -4.48 3.08 -18.46
CA LYS A 336 -5.47 4.14 -18.26
C LYS A 336 -6.08 4.14 -16.84
N TYR A 337 -6.48 2.98 -16.33
CA TYR A 337 -7.14 2.85 -15.03
C TYR A 337 -6.11 2.63 -13.93
N SER A 338 -5.38 3.68 -13.59
CA SER A 338 -4.37 3.64 -12.52
C SER A 338 -4.89 4.37 -11.29
N PHE A 339 -5.01 3.67 -10.16
CA PHE A 339 -5.61 4.19 -8.92
C PHE A 339 -4.75 3.88 -7.69
N THR A 340 -4.78 4.76 -6.70
CA THR A 340 -4.20 4.52 -5.38
C THR A 340 -5.30 4.58 -4.31
N PHE A 341 -5.32 3.61 -3.42
CA PHE A 341 -6.10 3.71 -2.19
C PHE A 341 -5.19 4.16 -1.05
N GLU A 342 -5.65 5.07 -0.21
CA GLU A 342 -5.12 5.31 1.13
C GLU A 342 -6.19 4.83 2.11
N LEU A 343 -6.00 3.66 2.73
CA LEU A 343 -7.00 3.01 3.57
C LEU A 343 -7.24 3.74 4.91
N ARG A 344 -7.99 3.11 5.81
CA ARG A 344 -8.22 3.60 7.17
C ARG A 344 -6.89 3.79 7.94
N ASP A 345 -6.86 4.68 8.93
CA ASP A 345 -7.88 5.65 9.32
C ASP A 345 -7.52 7.08 8.86
N THR A 346 -7.95 8.12 9.58
CA THR A 346 -7.57 9.52 9.31
C THR A 346 -6.57 10.07 10.31
N GLY A 347 -5.91 9.21 11.09
CA GLY A 347 -4.79 9.57 11.97
C GLY A 347 -4.89 9.01 13.40
N ARG A 348 -6.10 8.73 13.90
CA ARG A 348 -6.30 8.30 15.31
C ARG A 348 -5.38 7.15 15.72
N TYR A 349 -5.20 6.18 14.82
CA TYR A 349 -4.22 5.11 14.94
C TYR A 349 -3.13 5.19 13.87
N GLY A 350 -3.43 5.82 12.72
CA GLY A 350 -2.49 5.93 11.61
C GLY A 350 -2.03 4.55 11.13
N PHE A 351 -0.72 4.32 11.16
CA PHE A 351 -0.14 3.02 10.76
C PHE A 351 -0.34 1.89 11.78
N LEU A 352 -0.84 2.18 12.98
CA LEU A 352 -1.04 1.22 14.08
C LEU A 352 -2.53 0.87 14.25
N LEU A 353 -3.25 0.74 13.12
CA LEU A 353 -4.68 0.46 13.11
C LEU A 353 -4.97 -0.87 13.83
N PRO A 354 -5.89 -0.91 14.81
CA PRO A 354 -6.17 -2.13 15.57
C PRO A 354 -6.61 -3.28 14.68
N SER A 355 -6.20 -4.51 15.00
CA SER A 355 -6.50 -5.68 14.15
C SER A 355 -8.00 -5.94 13.98
N SER A 356 -8.84 -5.51 14.93
CA SER A 356 -10.30 -5.55 14.82
C SER A 356 -10.87 -4.69 13.68
N GLN A 357 -10.08 -3.80 13.09
CA GLN A 357 -10.45 -2.97 11.93
C GLN A 357 -10.01 -3.60 10.61
N ILE A 358 -9.28 -4.72 10.59
CA ILE A 358 -8.83 -5.38 9.35
C ILE A 358 -10.04 -5.78 8.49
N ILE A 359 -10.93 -6.61 9.04
CA ILE A 359 -12.12 -7.09 8.31
C ILE A 359 -13.05 -5.94 7.93
N PRO A 360 -13.38 -4.96 8.80
CA PRO A 360 -14.14 -3.78 8.39
C PRO A 360 -13.50 -3.01 7.23
N THR A 361 -12.18 -2.80 7.26
CA THR A 361 -11.47 -2.08 6.19
C THR A 361 -11.49 -2.87 4.88
N ALA A 362 -11.24 -4.18 4.93
CA ALA A 362 -11.26 -5.03 3.75
C ALA A 362 -12.68 -5.13 3.14
N THR A 363 -13.70 -5.32 3.99
CA THR A 363 -15.10 -5.43 3.57
C THR A 363 -15.62 -4.17 2.89
N GLU A 364 -15.28 -2.97 3.39
CA GLU A 364 -15.71 -1.72 2.72
C GLU A 364 -14.90 -1.39 1.47
N THR A 365 -13.62 -1.80 1.44
CA THR A 365 -12.76 -1.56 0.28
C THR A 365 -13.15 -2.45 -0.90
N TRP A 366 -13.66 -3.65 -0.64
CA TRP A 366 -14.07 -4.62 -1.66
C TRP A 366 -15.03 -4.07 -2.73
N PRO A 367 -16.19 -3.47 -2.40
CA PRO A 367 -17.09 -2.92 -3.41
C PRO A 367 -16.42 -1.82 -4.25
N ALA A 368 -15.55 -0.99 -3.68
CA ALA A 368 -14.78 0.00 -4.43
C ALA A 368 -13.79 -0.62 -5.42
N LEU A 369 -13.10 -1.69 -5.01
CA LEU A 369 -12.24 -2.46 -5.92
C LEU A 369 -13.06 -3.11 -7.03
N LEU A 370 -14.18 -3.75 -6.68
CA LEU A 370 -15.06 -4.41 -7.63
C LEU A 370 -15.62 -3.43 -8.66
N ASP A 371 -16.03 -2.23 -8.24
CA ASP A 371 -16.47 -1.17 -9.13
C ASP A 371 -15.43 -0.77 -10.18
N ILE A 372 -14.18 -0.59 -9.74
CA ILE A 372 -13.08 -0.28 -10.66
C ILE A 372 -12.86 -1.45 -11.62
N MET A 373 -12.85 -2.68 -11.13
CA MET A 373 -12.62 -3.87 -11.97
C MET A 373 -13.76 -4.09 -12.98
N VAL A 374 -15.01 -3.87 -12.59
CA VAL A 374 -16.17 -3.92 -13.50
C VAL A 374 -16.07 -2.83 -14.56
N HIS A 375 -15.70 -1.60 -14.17
CA HIS A 375 -15.53 -0.52 -15.15
C HIS A 375 -14.43 -0.86 -16.17
N VAL A 376 -13.31 -1.44 -15.73
CA VAL A 376 -12.21 -1.89 -16.60
C VAL A 376 -12.68 -2.99 -17.57
N LEU A 377 -13.48 -3.94 -17.08
CA LEU A 377 -14.06 -5.01 -17.91
C LEU A 377 -14.94 -4.43 -19.03
N GLU A 378 -15.77 -3.45 -18.70
CA GLU A 378 -16.70 -2.81 -19.65
C GLU A 378 -15.98 -1.85 -20.62
N HIS A 379 -14.80 -1.35 -20.25
CA HIS A 379 -14.04 -0.34 -21.01
C HIS A 379 -12.57 -0.75 -21.21
N PRO A 380 -12.26 -1.86 -21.91
CA PRO A 380 -10.94 -2.48 -21.91
C PRO A 380 -9.88 -1.77 -22.78
N TYR A 381 -10.17 -0.57 -23.30
CA TYR A 381 -9.34 0.11 -24.31
C TYR A 381 -8.09 0.75 -23.72
#